data_AF-A0A937VJ44-F1
#
_entry.id   AF-A0A937VJ44-F1
#
_cell.length_a   1.000
_cell.length_b   1.000
_cell.length_c   1.000
_cell.angle_alpha   90.00
_cell.angle_beta   90.00
_cell.angle_gamma   90.00
#
_symmetry.space_group_name_H-M   'P 1'
#
loop_
_entity.id
_entity.type
_entity.pdbx_description
1 polymer ?
#
loop_
_entity_poly.entity_id
_entity_poly.type
_entity_poly.pdbx_seq_one_letter_code
_entity_poly.pdbx_strand_id
1 'polypeptide(L)'
;ICGGYQMLGRRILDPGHVESADAEIAGLGLLDVETTFAGEKRTVRVEGELTGVALGPTGTALRGYEIHMGRTQRTGQTGSLVRLRTADGPVHEDGAASRRGTVCGCYVHGLFDHPALRTAFLNDLRAAAGLPLHGPDAGAAAAGAVTADLDRLADHVQEHLDMAALDEIIGAPS
;
A
#
# COMPACT_ATOMS: atom_id res chain seq x y z
N ILE A 1 5.32 3.66 0.95
CA ILE A 1 4.65 2.39 1.33
C ILE A 1 5.66 1.49 2.01
N CYS A 2 5.30 0.84 3.11
CA CYS A 2 6.13 -0.08 3.89
C CYS A 2 7.56 0.47 4.14
N GLY A 3 8.62 -0.15 3.63
CA GLY A 3 10.01 0.35 3.80
C GLY A 3 10.18 1.84 3.48
N GLY A 4 9.57 2.31 2.38
CA GLY A 4 9.59 3.73 2.06
C GLY A 4 8.86 4.61 3.07
N TYR A 5 7.77 4.12 3.69
CA TYR A 5 7.12 4.83 4.80
C TYR A 5 8.04 4.91 6.03
N GLN A 6 8.73 3.83 6.37
CA GLN A 6 9.67 3.78 7.49
C GLN A 6 10.81 4.78 7.31
N MET A 7 11.38 4.83 6.09
CA MET A 7 12.45 5.75 5.72
C MET A 7 12.03 7.23 5.79
N LEU A 8 10.75 7.56 5.60
CA LEU A 8 10.26 8.94 5.74
C LEU A 8 10.27 9.42 7.20
N GLY A 9 10.31 8.50 8.17
CA GLY A 9 10.35 8.82 9.60
C GLY A 9 11.66 9.47 10.06
N ARG A 10 11.73 9.76 11.36
CA ARG A 10 12.93 10.32 12.00
C ARG A 10 14.05 9.30 12.14
N ARG A 11 13.70 8.05 12.43
CA ARG A 11 14.64 6.94 12.63
C ARG A 11 13.96 5.58 12.49
N ILE A 12 14.79 4.58 12.21
CA ILE A 12 14.46 3.17 12.17
C ILE A 12 15.35 2.47 13.21
N LEU A 13 14.73 1.75 14.14
CA LEU A 13 15.39 1.03 15.23
C LEU A 13 15.33 -0.47 14.94
N ASP A 14 16.47 -1.15 14.98
CA ASP A 14 16.58 -2.61 14.84
C ASP A 14 17.36 -3.21 16.02
N PRO A 15 16.80 -3.15 17.25
CA PRO A 15 17.52 -3.60 18.46
C PRO A 15 17.83 -5.11 18.45
N GLY A 16 17.15 -5.88 17.59
CA GLY A 16 17.35 -7.32 17.43
C GLY A 16 18.24 -7.69 16.25
N HIS A 17 18.75 -6.71 15.48
CA HIS A 17 19.51 -6.92 14.26
C HIS A 17 18.84 -7.88 13.27
N VAL A 18 17.51 -7.73 13.12
CA VAL A 18 16.71 -8.65 12.32
C VAL A 18 16.86 -8.35 10.82
N GLU A 19 17.03 -7.08 10.45
CA GLU A 19 17.17 -6.62 9.07
C GLU A 19 18.58 -6.04 8.79
N SER A 20 19.25 -5.50 9.81
CA SER A 20 20.56 -4.84 9.68
C SER A 20 21.52 -5.11 10.84
N ALA A 21 22.82 -4.97 10.59
CA ALA A 21 23.86 -4.94 11.62
C ALA A 21 23.83 -3.65 12.47
N ASP A 22 23.22 -2.58 11.97
CA ASP A 22 23.04 -1.33 12.71
C ASP A 22 21.80 -1.41 13.61
N ALA A 23 21.94 -1.09 14.89
CA ALA A 23 20.82 -1.08 15.84
C ALA A 23 19.88 0.12 15.64
N GLU A 24 20.36 1.19 15.00
CA GLU A 24 19.61 2.40 14.72
C GLU A 24 20.15 3.06 13.44
N ILE A 25 19.24 3.53 12.60
CA ILE A 25 19.56 4.30 11.39
C ILE A 25 18.66 5.54 11.34
N ALA A 26 19.24 6.69 11.02
CA ALA A 26 18.50 7.92 10.79
C ALA A 26 17.60 7.79 9.55
N GLY A 27 16.35 8.22 9.68
CA GLY A 27 15.45 8.36 8.53
C GLY A 27 15.59 9.73 7.86
N LEU A 28 14.75 10.00 6.88
CA LEU A 28 14.73 11.28 6.14
C LEU A 28 14.14 12.43 6.96
N GLY A 29 13.45 12.15 8.07
CA GLY A 29 12.87 13.15 8.95
C GLY A 29 11.72 13.96 8.33
N LEU A 30 11.04 13.42 7.32
CA LEU A 30 9.95 14.10 6.61
C LEU A 30 8.58 13.85 7.26
N LEU A 31 8.46 12.82 8.09
CA LEU A 31 7.30 12.50 8.91
C LEU A 31 7.72 12.36 10.37
N ASP A 32 6.88 12.83 11.29
CA ASP A 32 7.05 12.68 12.74
C ASP A 32 6.65 11.28 13.19
N VAL A 33 7.36 10.28 12.67
CA VAL A 33 7.19 8.86 12.99
C VAL A 33 8.52 8.19 13.28
N GLU A 34 8.49 7.14 14.09
CA GLU A 34 9.63 6.29 14.38
C GLU A 34 9.23 4.83 14.18
N THR A 35 10.10 4.05 13.56
CA THR A 35 9.84 2.63 13.30
C THR A 35 10.77 1.76 14.11
N THR A 36 10.24 0.72 14.74
CA THR A 36 11.05 -0.34 15.36
C THR A 36 10.79 -1.68 14.68
N PHE A 37 11.84 -2.36 14.22
CA PHE A 37 11.77 -3.76 13.82
C PHE A 37 11.73 -4.62 15.09
N ALA A 38 10.53 -5.09 15.43
CA ALA A 38 10.32 -5.94 16.60
C ALA A 38 9.04 -6.78 16.47
N GLY A 39 9.13 -8.03 16.92
CA GLY A 39 8.01 -8.97 16.96
C GLY A 39 7.83 -9.76 15.67
N GLU A 40 6.68 -10.42 15.55
CA GLU A 40 6.37 -11.28 14.41
C GLU A 40 5.97 -10.49 13.16
N LYS A 41 6.30 -11.04 11.99
CA LYS A 41 5.90 -10.50 10.69
C LYS A 41 4.38 -10.51 10.56
N ARG A 42 3.79 -9.33 10.45
CA ARG A 42 2.37 -9.16 10.16
C ARG A 42 2.14 -9.36 8.67
N THR A 43 1.27 -10.31 8.31
CA THR A 43 0.84 -10.57 6.93
C THR A 43 -0.68 -10.75 6.90
N VAL A 44 -1.43 -9.69 6.63
CA VAL A 44 -2.91 -9.71 6.71
C VAL A 44 -3.54 -8.89 5.58
N ARG A 45 -4.75 -9.28 5.14
CA ARG A 45 -5.58 -8.45 4.25
C ARG A 45 -6.34 -7.42 5.06
N VAL A 46 -6.45 -6.22 4.53
CA VAL A 46 -7.14 -5.10 5.17
C VAL A 46 -8.05 -4.36 4.21
N GLU A 47 -9.12 -3.81 4.75
CA GLU A 47 -10.01 -2.87 4.09
C GLU A 47 -10.23 -1.66 4.99
N GLY A 48 -10.63 -0.53 4.40
CA GLY A 48 -10.84 0.68 5.16
C GLY A 48 -10.99 1.92 4.31
N GLU A 49 -10.54 3.05 4.86
CA GLU A 49 -10.72 4.37 4.26
C GLU A 49 -9.55 5.32 4.56
N LEU A 50 -9.40 6.33 3.72
CA LEU A 50 -8.49 7.45 3.99
C LEU A 50 -9.00 8.30 5.15
N THR A 51 -8.11 8.68 6.07
CA THR A 51 -8.44 9.57 7.20
C THR A 51 -8.06 11.03 6.97
N GLY A 52 -7.40 11.35 5.86
CA GLY A 52 -6.94 12.72 5.56
C GLY A 52 -6.66 12.97 4.08
N VAL A 53 -6.22 14.20 3.78
CA VAL A 53 -6.22 14.79 2.44
C VAL A 53 -4.98 14.52 1.57
N ALA A 54 -4.16 13.51 1.91
CA ALA A 54 -2.89 13.29 1.21
C ALA A 54 -3.03 12.50 -0.10
N LEU A 55 -4.01 11.59 -0.18
CA LEU A 55 -4.18 10.67 -1.31
C LEU A 55 -5.56 10.76 -1.97
N GLY A 56 -6.37 11.74 -1.53
CA GLY A 56 -7.74 11.94 -1.95
C GLY A 56 -8.63 12.39 -0.79
N PRO A 57 -9.95 12.46 -1.02
CA PRO A 57 -10.92 12.85 0.01
C PRO A 57 -10.91 11.90 1.20
N THR A 58 -11.10 12.45 2.40
CA THR A 58 -11.38 11.65 3.61
C THR A 58 -12.59 10.75 3.38
N GLY A 59 -12.52 9.50 3.83
CA GLY A 59 -13.55 8.49 3.60
C GLY A 59 -13.44 7.74 2.26
N THR A 60 -12.43 8.05 1.44
CA THR A 60 -12.20 7.28 0.20
C THR A 60 -11.88 5.83 0.56
N ALA A 61 -12.73 4.92 0.11
CA ALA A 61 -12.59 3.50 0.36
C ALA A 61 -11.31 2.93 -0.29
N LEU A 62 -10.70 1.99 0.42
CA LEU A 62 -9.50 1.29 -0.02
C LEU A 62 -9.51 -0.16 0.47
N ARG A 63 -8.72 -0.98 -0.21
CA ARG A 63 -8.40 -2.36 0.17
C ARG A 63 -6.93 -2.62 -0.12
N GLY A 64 -6.36 -3.56 0.59
CA GLY A 64 -4.96 -3.93 0.41
C GLY A 64 -4.54 -5.02 1.36
N TYR A 65 -3.24 -5.06 1.63
CA TYR A 65 -2.66 -5.97 2.60
C TYR A 65 -1.47 -5.32 3.30
N GLU A 66 -1.24 -5.73 4.54
CA GLU A 66 -0.10 -5.36 5.35
C GLU A 66 0.88 -6.54 5.32
N ILE A 67 2.14 -6.29 4.93
CA ILE A 67 3.24 -7.26 5.02
C ILE A 67 4.48 -6.58 5.58
N HIS A 68 4.64 -6.60 6.90
CA HIS A 68 5.74 -5.89 7.56
C HIS A 68 6.04 -6.44 8.95
N MET A 69 7.27 -6.21 9.37
CA MET A 69 7.73 -6.50 10.73
C MET A 69 7.98 -5.20 11.53
N GLY A 70 8.14 -4.08 10.83
CA GLY A 70 8.28 -2.77 11.46
C GLY A 70 7.00 -2.33 12.15
N ARG A 71 7.12 -1.82 13.38
CA ARG A 71 6.05 -1.15 14.11
C ARG A 71 6.35 0.33 14.13
N THR A 72 5.50 1.12 13.47
CA THR A 72 5.70 2.57 13.37
C THR A 72 4.78 3.30 14.34
N GLN A 73 5.35 4.18 15.14
CA GLN A 73 4.63 5.05 16.06
C GLN A 73 4.72 6.49 15.58
N ARG A 74 3.61 7.22 15.68
CA ARG A 74 3.56 8.66 15.41
C ARG A 74 4.02 9.39 16.67
N THR A 75 5.08 10.19 16.58
CA THR A 75 5.75 10.82 17.73
C THR A 75 5.45 12.32 17.87
N GLY A 76 4.53 12.86 17.05
CA GLY A 76 4.11 14.27 17.05
C GLY A 76 2.60 14.42 16.79
N GLN A 77 2.16 15.62 16.41
CA GLN A 77 0.74 15.89 16.07
C GLN A 77 0.36 15.44 14.66
N THR A 78 0.95 14.35 14.17
CA THR A 78 0.63 13.79 12.87
C THR A 78 -0.55 12.84 13.01
N GLY A 79 -1.59 13.05 12.21
CA GLY A 79 -2.72 12.12 12.10
C GLY A 79 -2.38 10.88 11.29
N SER A 80 -3.22 9.84 11.38
CA SER A 80 -3.12 8.67 10.51
C SER A 80 -3.41 9.03 9.06
N LEU A 81 -2.93 8.19 8.15
CA LEU A 81 -3.29 8.27 6.72
C LEU A 81 -4.54 7.44 6.41
N VAL A 82 -4.68 6.30 7.10
CA VAL A 82 -5.74 5.33 6.86
C VAL A 82 -6.32 4.81 8.17
N ARG A 83 -7.60 4.45 8.13
CA ARG A 83 -8.29 3.66 9.14
C ARG A 83 -8.68 2.34 8.51
N LEU A 84 -8.26 1.24 9.14
CA LEU A 84 -8.25 -0.10 8.57
C LEU A 84 -8.91 -1.09 9.51
N ARG A 85 -9.35 -2.22 8.96
CA ARG A 85 -9.71 -3.43 9.70
C ARG A 85 -9.34 -4.66 8.88
N THR A 86 -9.08 -5.77 9.56
CA THR A 86 -9.13 -7.11 8.96
C THR A 86 -10.57 -7.64 9.02
N ALA A 87 -10.88 -8.76 8.35
CA ALA A 87 -12.24 -9.32 8.31
C ALA A 87 -12.87 -9.49 9.71
N ASP A 88 -12.11 -10.04 10.66
CA ASP A 88 -12.58 -10.31 12.03
C ASP A 88 -11.82 -9.50 13.09
N GLY A 89 -11.11 -8.45 12.67
CA GLY A 89 -10.22 -7.69 13.55
C GLY A 89 -10.80 -6.35 14.01
N PRO A 90 -10.25 -5.78 15.09
CA PRO A 90 -10.60 -4.43 15.48
C PRO A 90 -10.17 -3.42 14.41
N VAL A 91 -10.82 -2.27 14.43
CA VAL A 91 -10.38 -1.12 13.64
C VAL A 91 -9.06 -0.58 14.21
N HIS A 92 -8.09 -0.32 13.35
CA HIS A 92 -6.82 0.31 13.69
C HIS A 92 -6.47 1.43 12.72
N GLU A 93 -5.60 2.34 13.16
CA GLU A 93 -5.13 3.47 12.36
C GLU A 93 -3.67 3.28 11.95
N ASP A 94 -3.38 3.46 10.66
CA ASP A 94 -2.04 3.29 10.11
C ASP A 94 -1.60 4.52 9.29
N GLY A 95 -0.29 4.60 9.10
CA GLY A 95 0.35 5.61 8.31
C GLY A 95 0.39 6.99 8.95
N ALA A 96 0.90 7.92 8.18
CA ALA A 96 1.07 9.32 8.53
C ALA A 96 1.11 10.18 7.27
N ALA A 97 0.71 11.45 7.42
CA ALA A 97 0.88 12.46 6.40
C ALA A 97 1.43 13.76 7.01
N SER A 98 2.29 14.43 6.25
CA SER A 98 2.72 15.80 6.55
C SER A 98 1.52 16.75 6.57
N ARG A 99 1.63 17.88 7.26
CA ARG A 99 0.55 18.89 7.35
C ARG A 99 0.05 19.39 5.99
N ARG A 100 0.92 19.43 4.98
CA ARG A 100 0.60 19.86 3.61
C ARG A 100 0.09 18.72 2.72
N GLY A 101 0.06 17.48 3.21
CA GLY A 101 -0.34 16.30 2.42
C GLY A 101 0.67 15.86 1.34
N THR A 102 1.79 16.58 1.17
CA THR A 102 2.77 16.32 0.10
C THR A 102 3.69 15.13 0.37
N VAL A 103 3.85 14.77 1.64
CA VAL A 103 4.55 13.56 2.10
C VAL A 103 3.57 12.71 2.89
N CYS A 104 3.44 11.44 2.53
CA CYS A 104 2.65 10.47 3.29
C CYS A 104 3.20 9.05 3.12
N GLY A 105 2.82 8.17 4.05
CA GLY A 105 3.17 6.77 3.99
C GLY A 105 2.28 5.92 4.89
N CYS A 106 2.14 4.65 4.55
CA CYS A 106 1.44 3.61 5.32
C CYS A 106 2.06 2.23 4.99
N TYR A 107 1.64 1.20 5.71
CA TYR A 107 1.98 -0.21 5.49
C TYR A 107 1.07 -0.92 4.49
N VAL A 108 0.02 -0.26 4.00
CA VAL A 108 -0.94 -0.86 3.06
C VAL A 108 -0.35 -0.94 1.67
N HIS A 109 -0.12 -2.17 1.19
CA HIS A 109 0.19 -2.47 -0.19
C HIS A 109 -1.09 -2.62 -1.03
N GLY A 110 -1.00 -2.36 -2.33
CA GLY A 110 -2.13 -2.41 -3.26
C GLY A 110 -3.10 -1.23 -3.16
N LEU A 111 -2.72 -0.17 -2.44
CA LEU A 111 -3.57 1.01 -2.21
C LEU A 111 -4.07 1.64 -3.53
N PHE A 112 -3.22 1.70 -4.56
CA PHE A 112 -3.54 2.23 -5.89
C PHE A 112 -4.14 1.20 -6.85
N ASP A 113 -4.36 -0.04 -6.41
CA ASP A 113 -5.11 -1.03 -7.18
C ASP A 113 -6.61 -0.76 -7.08
N HIS A 114 -7.03 -0.02 -6.04
CA HIS A 114 -8.41 0.45 -5.92
C HIS A 114 -8.68 1.58 -6.94
N PRO A 115 -9.51 1.37 -7.98
CA PRO A 115 -9.64 2.31 -9.09
C PRO A 115 -10.09 3.71 -8.67
N ALA A 116 -11.00 3.79 -7.69
CA ALA A 116 -11.51 5.07 -7.20
C ALA A 116 -10.41 5.88 -6.48
N LEU A 117 -9.58 5.22 -5.67
CA LEU A 117 -8.48 5.89 -4.95
C LEU A 117 -7.43 6.37 -5.95
N ARG A 118 -7.02 5.51 -6.88
CA ARG A 118 -6.06 5.88 -7.93
C ARG A 118 -6.57 7.04 -8.77
N THR A 119 -7.84 7.05 -9.15
CA THR A 119 -8.43 8.15 -9.94
C THR A 119 -8.48 9.44 -9.15
N ALA A 120 -8.87 9.40 -7.86
CA ALA A 120 -8.87 10.57 -6.99
C ALA A 120 -7.47 11.17 -6.84
N PHE A 121 -6.48 10.34 -6.50
CA PHE A 121 -5.08 10.76 -6.37
C PHE A 121 -4.53 11.40 -7.67
N LEU A 122 -4.77 10.77 -8.82
CA LEU A 122 -4.33 11.31 -10.11
C LEU A 122 -5.05 12.62 -10.44
N ASN A 123 -6.34 12.75 -10.10
CA ASN A 123 -7.09 13.98 -10.34
C ASN A 123 -6.60 15.14 -9.47
N ASP A 124 -6.18 14.88 -8.23
CA ASP A 124 -5.56 15.90 -7.38
C ASP A 124 -4.26 16.45 -8.02
N LEU A 125 -3.42 15.55 -8.55
CA LEU A 125 -2.20 15.94 -9.28
C LEU A 125 -2.50 16.68 -10.59
N ARG A 126 -3.51 16.23 -11.34
CA ARG A 126 -3.93 16.87 -12.59
C ARG A 126 -4.50 18.26 -12.35
N ALA A 127 -5.31 18.44 -11.30
CA ALA A 127 -5.82 19.75 -10.89
C ALA A 127 -4.67 20.70 -10.55
N ALA A 128 -3.68 20.25 -9.77
CA ALA A 128 -2.50 21.05 -9.45
C ALA A 128 -1.66 21.42 -10.69
N ALA A 129 -1.65 20.57 -11.72
CA ALA A 129 -0.97 20.79 -12.99
C ALA A 129 -1.81 21.54 -14.05
N GLY A 130 -3.07 21.90 -13.75
CA GLY A 130 -3.97 22.53 -14.72
C GLY A 130 -4.41 21.61 -15.88
N LEU A 131 -4.39 20.29 -15.66
CA LEU A 131 -4.77 19.28 -16.64
C LEU A 131 -6.25 18.87 -16.50
N PRO A 132 -6.93 18.45 -17.59
CA PRO A 132 -8.31 17.99 -17.54
C PRO A 132 -8.46 16.79 -16.60
N LEU A 133 -9.48 16.76 -15.74
CA LEU A 133 -9.69 15.65 -14.82
C LEU A 133 -10.15 14.38 -15.54
N HIS A 134 -9.80 13.23 -14.99
CA HIS A 134 -10.38 11.94 -15.38
C HIS A 134 -11.82 11.84 -14.87
N GLY A 135 -12.68 11.26 -15.71
CA GLY A 135 -14.04 10.90 -15.32
C GLY A 135 -14.08 9.76 -14.29
N PRO A 136 -15.24 9.54 -13.63
CA PRO A 136 -15.39 8.57 -12.55
C PRO A 136 -15.05 7.12 -12.95
N ASP A 137 -15.29 6.77 -14.21
CA ASP A 137 -15.09 5.40 -14.72
C ASP A 137 -13.68 5.14 -15.29
N ALA A 138 -12.83 6.16 -15.38
CA ALA A 138 -11.52 6.05 -16.03
C ALA A 138 -10.63 4.98 -15.35
N GLY A 139 -10.64 4.94 -14.02
CA GLY A 139 -9.88 3.95 -13.27
C GLY A 139 -10.37 2.52 -13.50
N ALA A 140 -11.69 2.33 -13.57
CA ALA A 140 -12.32 1.02 -13.78
C ALA A 140 -12.08 0.50 -15.19
N ALA A 141 -12.21 1.37 -16.20
CA ALA A 141 -11.87 1.05 -17.58
C ALA A 141 -10.40 0.61 -17.73
N ALA A 142 -9.47 1.35 -17.11
CA ALA A 142 -8.05 0.99 -17.12
C ALA A 142 -7.80 -0.36 -16.41
N ALA A 143 -8.47 -0.64 -15.29
CA ALA A 143 -8.35 -1.92 -14.60
C ALA A 143 -8.87 -3.08 -15.46
N GLY A 144 -10.03 -2.92 -16.12
CA GLY A 144 -10.58 -3.92 -17.03
C GLY A 144 -9.69 -4.21 -18.24
N ALA A 145 -9.00 -3.20 -18.77
CA ALA A 145 -8.02 -3.41 -19.84
C ALA A 145 -6.83 -4.27 -19.39
N VAL A 146 -6.29 -4.03 -18.19
CA VAL A 146 -5.20 -4.84 -17.61
C VAL A 146 -5.65 -6.29 -17.41
N THR A 147 -6.86 -6.51 -16.88
CA THR A 147 -7.41 -7.85 -16.73
C THR A 147 -7.52 -8.56 -18.08
N ALA A 148 -8.05 -7.89 -19.11
CA ALA A 148 -8.17 -8.48 -20.44
C ALA A 148 -6.82 -8.87 -21.06
N ASP A 149 -5.76 -8.08 -20.83
CA ASP A 149 -4.42 -8.42 -21.31
C ASP A 149 -3.79 -9.58 -20.53
N LEU A 150 -4.06 -9.69 -19.22
CA LEU A 150 -3.65 -10.85 -18.42
C LEU A 150 -4.39 -12.13 -18.86
N ASP A 151 -5.69 -12.03 -19.14
CA ASP A 151 -6.48 -13.16 -19.65
C ASP A 151 -5.95 -13.63 -21.01
N ARG A 152 -5.62 -12.71 -21.93
CA ARG A 152 -4.97 -13.05 -23.20
C ARG A 152 -3.63 -13.75 -23.02
N LEU A 153 -2.82 -13.31 -22.06
CA LEU A 153 -1.55 -13.96 -21.75
C LEU A 153 -1.79 -15.36 -21.18
N ALA A 154 -2.78 -15.53 -20.29
CA ALA A 154 -3.16 -16.82 -19.74
C ALA A 154 -3.63 -17.78 -20.85
N ASP A 155 -4.49 -17.32 -21.75
CA ASP A 155 -4.97 -18.10 -22.90
C ASP A 155 -3.80 -18.54 -23.80
N HIS A 156 -2.87 -17.63 -24.09
CA HIS A 156 -1.68 -17.93 -24.90
C HIS A 156 -0.77 -18.97 -24.23
N VAL A 157 -0.57 -18.87 -22.91
CA VAL A 157 0.19 -19.85 -22.14
C VAL A 157 -0.49 -21.22 -22.17
N GLN A 158 -1.81 -21.27 -21.97
CA GLN A 158 -2.58 -22.51 -22.01
C GLN A 158 -2.60 -23.17 -23.40
N GLU A 159 -2.59 -22.38 -24.47
CA GLU A 159 -2.57 -22.90 -25.84
C GLU A 159 -1.21 -23.50 -26.22
N HIS A 160 -0.11 -22.97 -25.68
CA HIS A 160 1.23 -23.32 -26.13
C HIS A 160 2.08 -24.12 -25.13
N LEU A 161 1.63 -24.30 -23.89
CA LEU A 161 2.31 -25.12 -22.89
C LEU A 161 1.50 -26.37 -22.54
N ASP A 162 2.21 -27.45 -22.20
CA ASP A 162 1.59 -28.64 -21.62
C ASP A 162 1.22 -28.34 -20.16
N MET A 163 -0.01 -27.90 -19.96
CA MET A 163 -0.53 -27.54 -18.64
C MET A 163 -0.56 -28.74 -17.69
N ALA A 164 -0.78 -29.96 -18.19
CA ALA A 164 -0.77 -31.16 -17.37
C ALA A 164 0.63 -31.46 -16.83
N ALA A 165 1.66 -31.30 -17.66
CA ALA A 165 3.05 -31.42 -17.22
C ALA A 165 3.42 -30.33 -16.20
N LEU A 166 2.95 -29.09 -16.38
CA LEU A 166 3.15 -28.02 -15.40
C LEU A 166 2.47 -28.32 -14.07
N ASP A 167 1.23 -28.82 -14.10
CA ASP A 167 0.47 -29.20 -12.91
C ASP A 167 1.17 -30.31 -12.12
N GLU A 168 1.76 -31.30 -12.81
CA GLU A 168 2.60 -32.34 -12.19
C GLU A 168 3.85 -31.75 -11.53
N ILE A 169 4.55 -30.82 -12.20
CA ILE A 169 5.76 -30.16 -11.67
C ILE A 169 5.45 -29.35 -10.41
N ILE A 170 4.33 -28.62 -10.37
CA ILE A 170 3.98 -27.76 -9.23
C ILE A 170 3.22 -28.49 -8.13
N GLY A 171 2.87 -29.77 -8.34
CA GLY A 171 2.10 -30.58 -7.40
C GLY A 171 0.68 -30.08 -7.18
N ALA A 172 0.05 -29.53 -8.23
CA ALA A 172 -1.35 -29.12 -8.15
C ALA A 172 -2.25 -30.36 -8.00
N PRO A 173 -3.32 -30.29 -7.18
CA PRO A 173 -4.28 -31.39 -7.08
C PRO A 173 -4.95 -31.60 -8.45
N SER A 174 -4.80 -32.81 -8.98
CA SER A 174 -5.47 -33.31 -10.18
C SER A 174 -6.98 -33.43 -10.00
#